data_AF-A0A6A4GAY9-F1
#
_entry.id   AF-A0A6A4GAY9-F1
#
_cell.length_a   1.000
_cell.length_b   1.000
_cell.length_c   1.000
_cell.angle_alpha   90.00
_cell.angle_beta   90.00
_cell.angle_gamma   90.00
#
_symmetry.space_group_name_H-M   'P 1'
#
loop_
_entity.id
_entity.type
_entity.pdbx_description
1 polymer ?
#
loop_
_entity_poly.entity_id
_entity_poly.type
_entity_poly.pdbx_seq_one_letter_code
_entity_poly.pdbx_strand_id
1 'polypeptide(L)'
;MPKTFKLERIKWSTRSALPGFEPRVPVPSQSGSSTTAAFYDSLYSRDVFRGILRCVICGGQNALQHCYVFPETEDELWAEFQRIDWIPKNAKSKPRYEPRNGFIGCENCRPRFDDYHFFIRYHKESDKYFLVNWSQKKSLKRLHGKAIALDPEHRSAVLPSLFLAHEERTRGKYLTIRDNNMAPIPLPIQYQDWIVKDQLVDENGRFQQFVPQSEPTSSSSEPQRPQKKRKRSKGDDGGHGGPGGSPGPSDRGGRGSASGVKQSKFGRALKDRARIGA
;
A
#
# COMPACT_ATOMS: atom_id res chain seq x y z
N MET A 1 28.48 -22.38 -5.19
CA MET A 1 27.76 -21.43 -6.06
C MET A 1 26.69 -20.72 -5.25
N PRO A 2 26.52 -19.39 -5.37
CA PRO A 2 25.47 -18.67 -4.65
C PRO A 2 24.09 -19.20 -5.07
N LYS A 3 23.20 -19.41 -4.09
CA LYS A 3 21.81 -19.82 -4.36
C LYS A 3 21.09 -18.67 -5.06
N THR A 4 20.24 -19.01 -6.03
CA THR A 4 19.43 -18.04 -6.77
C THR A 4 17.96 -18.41 -6.65
N PHE A 5 17.11 -17.40 -6.55
CA PHE A 5 15.66 -17.57 -6.62
C PHE A 5 15.23 -17.52 -8.09
N LYS A 6 14.59 -18.58 -8.57
CA LYS A 6 13.98 -18.60 -9.89
C LYS A 6 12.60 -17.97 -9.81
N LEU A 7 12.39 -16.98 -10.66
CA LEU A 7 11.11 -16.31 -10.79
C LEU A 7 10.13 -17.20 -11.55
N GLU A 8 9.53 -18.16 -10.85
CA GLU A 8 8.54 -19.02 -11.47
C GLU A 8 7.21 -18.29 -11.60
N ARG A 9 6.53 -18.52 -12.73
CA ARG A 9 5.13 -18.13 -12.90
C ARG A 9 4.30 -18.98 -11.94
N ILE A 10 3.56 -18.31 -11.10
CA ILE A 10 2.60 -18.97 -10.24
C ILE A 10 1.52 -19.58 -11.12
N LYS A 11 1.38 -20.90 -11.07
CA LYS A 11 0.29 -21.57 -11.78
C LYS A 11 -0.99 -21.22 -11.05
N TRP A 12 -1.87 -20.48 -11.73
CA TRP A 12 -3.22 -20.18 -11.28
C TRP A 12 -4.04 -21.47 -11.33
N SER A 13 -3.85 -22.30 -10.33
CA SER A 13 -4.63 -23.52 -10.11
C SER A 13 -5.62 -23.22 -9.00
N THR A 14 -6.90 -23.27 -9.34
CA THR A 14 -8.05 -23.37 -8.43
C THR A 14 -8.42 -22.15 -7.57
N ARG A 15 -9.72 -22.10 -7.24
CA ARG A 15 -10.55 -20.97 -6.75
C ARG A 15 -10.23 -20.52 -5.30
N SER A 16 -8.97 -20.56 -4.87
CA SER A 16 -8.59 -20.26 -3.50
C SER A 16 -7.29 -19.46 -3.44
N ALA A 17 -7.09 -18.73 -2.35
CA ALA A 17 -5.79 -18.15 -2.03
C ALA A 17 -4.72 -19.25 -2.03
N LEU A 18 -3.53 -18.90 -2.51
CA LEU A 18 -2.39 -19.79 -2.47
C LEU A 18 -1.92 -19.92 -1.03
N PRO A 19 -1.70 -21.16 -0.52
CA PRO A 19 -1.15 -21.35 0.81
C PRO A 19 0.16 -20.57 1.00
N GLY A 20 0.24 -19.78 2.07
CA GLY A 20 1.38 -18.91 2.37
C GLY A 20 1.24 -17.45 1.92
N PHE A 21 0.11 -17.08 1.33
CA PHE A 21 -0.23 -15.69 1.00
C PHE A 21 -1.26 -15.08 1.96
N GLU A 22 -1.64 -15.81 3.01
CA GLU A 22 -2.50 -15.31 4.06
C GLU A 22 -1.80 -14.19 4.85
N PRO A 23 -2.54 -13.16 5.31
CA PRO A 23 -2.00 -12.17 6.23
C PRO A 23 -1.41 -12.87 7.47
N ARG A 24 -0.15 -12.59 7.80
CA ARG A 24 0.50 -13.17 8.99
C ARG A 24 -0.10 -12.67 10.29
N VAL A 25 -0.47 -11.40 10.33
CA VAL A 25 -1.12 -10.80 11.48
C VAL A 25 -2.63 -10.99 11.32
N PRO A 26 -3.30 -11.63 12.30
CA PRO A 26 -4.75 -11.71 12.31
C PRO A 26 -5.31 -10.31 12.16
N VAL A 27 -6.10 -10.12 11.12
CA VAL A 27 -6.62 -8.81 10.77
C VAL A 27 -7.77 -8.53 11.73
N PRO A 28 -7.65 -7.52 12.63
CA PRO A 28 -8.79 -7.16 13.46
C PRO A 28 -9.92 -6.71 12.53
N SER A 29 -11.14 -7.17 12.79
CA SER A 29 -12.32 -6.71 12.07
C SER A 29 -12.37 -5.19 12.14
N GLN A 30 -12.07 -4.51 11.03
CA GLN A 30 -12.03 -3.06 10.98
C GLN A 30 -13.47 -2.51 10.94
N SER A 31 -14.12 -2.45 12.11
CA SER A 31 -15.39 -1.74 12.31
C SER A 31 -15.24 -0.21 12.28
N GLY A 32 -14.01 0.30 12.17
CA GLY A 32 -13.72 1.73 12.02
C GLY A 32 -14.20 2.33 10.70
N SER A 33 -14.39 3.65 10.69
CA SER A 33 -14.96 4.40 9.55
C SER A 33 -14.21 4.07 8.25
N SER A 34 -14.97 3.79 7.19
CA SER A 34 -14.42 3.54 5.84
C SER A 34 -14.23 4.88 5.12
N THR A 35 -13.42 5.76 5.70
CA THR A 35 -13.12 7.07 5.15
C THR A 35 -11.79 7.05 4.42
N THR A 36 -11.65 7.90 3.41
CA THR A 36 -10.38 8.11 2.71
C THR A 36 -9.28 8.59 3.67
N ALA A 37 -9.62 9.36 4.70
CA ALA A 37 -8.67 9.82 5.72
C ALA A 37 -8.06 8.64 6.51
N ALA A 38 -8.88 7.72 7.03
CA ALA A 38 -8.40 6.56 7.76
C ALA A 38 -7.48 5.65 6.92
N PHE A 39 -7.74 5.57 5.62
CA PHE A 39 -6.86 4.89 4.66
C PHE A 39 -5.48 5.58 4.57
N TYR A 40 -5.45 6.91 4.40
CA TYR A 40 -4.20 7.68 4.33
C TYR A 40 -3.40 7.63 5.63
N ASP A 41 -4.07 7.81 6.78
CA ASP A 41 -3.42 7.73 8.10
C ASP A 41 -2.77 6.36 8.32
N SER A 42 -3.43 5.29 7.87
CA SER A 42 -2.88 3.93 7.94
C SER A 42 -1.64 3.75 7.08
N LEU A 43 -1.61 4.33 5.86
CA LEU A 43 -0.43 4.30 5.00
C LEU A 43 0.71 5.15 5.57
N TYR A 44 0.41 6.37 6.00
CA TYR A 44 1.41 7.27 6.58
C TYR A 44 2.01 6.69 7.86
N SER A 45 1.20 6.12 8.75
CA SER A 45 1.72 5.46 9.95
C SER A 45 2.62 4.27 9.65
N ARG A 46 2.30 3.47 8.61
CA ARG A 46 3.11 2.31 8.21
C ARG A 46 4.41 2.69 7.53
N ASP A 47 4.36 3.67 6.63
CA ASP A 47 5.45 4.01 5.71
C ASP A 47 6.31 5.19 6.23
N VAL A 48 6.21 5.50 7.53
CA VAL A 48 7.10 6.39 8.28
C VAL A 48 8.25 5.59 8.87
N PHE A 49 9.47 5.98 8.53
CA PHE A 49 10.70 5.34 8.99
C PHE A 49 11.52 6.36 9.77
N ARG A 50 11.77 6.09 11.05
CA ARG A 50 12.45 7.02 11.98
C ARG A 50 11.77 8.40 12.04
N GLY A 51 10.43 8.42 12.04
CA GLY A 51 9.65 9.67 12.04
C GLY A 51 9.59 10.40 10.71
N ILE A 52 10.18 9.86 9.63
CA ILE A 52 10.19 10.48 8.30
C ILE A 52 9.39 9.62 7.33
N LEU A 53 8.38 10.22 6.68
CA LEU A 53 7.64 9.57 5.60
C LEU A 53 8.56 9.39 4.39
N ARG A 54 8.62 8.18 3.82
CA ARG A 54 9.51 7.88 2.67
C ARG A 54 8.83 7.00 1.64
N CYS A 55 9.33 7.09 0.41
CA CYS A 55 9.02 6.12 -0.63
C CYS A 55 9.52 4.73 -0.21
N VAL A 56 8.62 3.76 -0.08
CA VAL A 56 8.96 2.38 0.36
C VAL A 56 9.92 1.69 -0.62
N ILE A 57 9.95 2.15 -1.86
CA ILE A 57 10.84 1.61 -2.89
C ILE A 57 12.22 2.25 -2.75
N CYS A 58 12.39 3.56 -2.95
CA CYS A 58 13.73 4.13 -3.09
C CYS A 58 14.24 4.95 -1.89
N GLY A 59 13.43 5.11 -0.84
CA GLY A 59 13.77 5.91 0.34
C GLY A 59 13.72 7.42 0.14
N GLY A 60 13.42 7.89 -1.08
CA GLY A 60 13.27 9.31 -1.39
C GLY A 60 12.07 9.94 -0.67
N GLN A 61 12.15 11.26 -0.45
CA GLN A 61 11.17 12.04 0.33
C GLN A 61 10.40 13.06 -0.50
N ASN A 62 10.78 13.25 -1.77
CA ASN A 62 10.19 14.27 -2.63
C ASN A 62 8.89 13.77 -3.25
N ALA A 63 7.87 14.64 -3.22
CA ALA A 63 6.57 14.43 -3.88
C ALA A 63 6.01 13.01 -3.61
N LEU A 64 5.84 12.70 -2.32
CA LEU A 64 5.29 11.41 -1.88
C LEU A 64 3.81 11.33 -2.20
N GLN A 65 3.41 10.19 -2.72
CA GLN A 65 2.07 9.92 -3.25
C GLN A 65 1.65 8.50 -2.89
N HIS A 66 0.34 8.29 -2.83
CA HIS A 66 -0.24 6.97 -2.67
C HIS A 66 -0.11 6.18 -3.98
N CYS A 67 0.46 4.99 -3.88
CA CYS A 67 0.46 3.97 -4.92
C CYS A 67 -0.59 2.94 -4.55
N TYR A 68 -1.58 2.75 -5.41
CA TYR A 68 -2.52 1.65 -5.30
C TYR A 68 -1.96 0.42 -6.01
N VAL A 69 -1.93 -0.73 -5.34
CA VAL A 69 -1.51 -2.00 -5.98
C VAL A 69 -2.57 -2.49 -6.95
N PHE A 70 -3.83 -2.42 -6.51
CA PHE A 70 -5.01 -2.68 -7.30
C PHE A 70 -5.73 -1.35 -7.55
N PRO A 71 -6.05 -0.99 -8.81
CA PRO A 71 -6.60 0.32 -9.12
C PRO A 71 -7.87 0.64 -8.33
N GLU A 72 -7.95 1.88 -7.83
CA GLU A 72 -9.06 2.34 -6.98
C GLU A 72 -10.42 2.37 -7.69
N THR A 73 -10.43 2.28 -9.02
CA THR A 73 -11.62 2.32 -9.87
C THR A 73 -12.16 0.94 -10.22
N GLU A 74 -11.51 -0.14 -9.78
CA GLU A 74 -11.86 -1.52 -10.18
C GLU A 74 -12.72 -2.24 -9.13
N ASP A 75 -13.80 -1.58 -8.65
CA ASP A 75 -14.71 -2.11 -7.61
C ASP A 75 -15.25 -3.52 -7.94
N GLU A 76 -15.64 -3.78 -9.19
CA GLU A 76 -16.15 -5.11 -9.59
C GLU A 76 -15.10 -6.22 -9.47
N LEU A 77 -13.87 -5.93 -9.91
CA LEU A 77 -12.80 -6.93 -9.88
C LEU A 77 -12.30 -7.13 -8.44
N TRP A 78 -12.31 -6.08 -7.63
CA TRP A 78 -12.06 -6.17 -6.19
C TRP A 78 -13.07 -7.12 -5.51
N ALA A 79 -14.37 -6.92 -5.76
CA ALA A 79 -15.43 -7.77 -5.21
C ALA A 79 -15.28 -9.23 -5.67
N GLU A 80 -14.91 -9.45 -6.94
CA GLU A 80 -14.62 -10.79 -7.45
C GLU A 80 -13.44 -11.43 -6.72
N PHE A 81 -12.35 -10.69 -6.48
CA PHE A 81 -11.19 -11.17 -5.73
C PHE A 81 -11.53 -11.50 -4.28
N GLN A 82 -12.44 -10.75 -3.64
CA GLN A 82 -12.98 -11.10 -2.33
C GLN A 82 -13.83 -12.38 -2.39
N ARG A 83 -14.64 -12.55 -3.43
CA ARG A 83 -15.51 -13.72 -3.61
C ARG A 83 -14.72 -15.03 -3.77
N ILE A 84 -13.55 -14.98 -4.40
CA ILE A 84 -12.65 -16.13 -4.57
C ILE A 84 -11.56 -16.22 -3.49
N ASP A 85 -11.72 -15.48 -2.38
CA ASP A 85 -10.82 -15.47 -1.21
C ASP A 85 -9.37 -15.01 -1.49
N TRP A 86 -9.11 -14.35 -2.62
CA TRP A 86 -7.82 -13.72 -2.90
C TRP A 86 -7.58 -12.47 -2.07
N ILE A 87 -8.67 -11.78 -1.76
CA ILE A 87 -8.70 -10.68 -0.80
C ILE A 87 -9.49 -11.18 0.41
N PRO A 88 -8.97 -11.06 1.64
CA PRO A 88 -9.68 -11.49 2.84
C PRO A 88 -11.08 -10.88 2.93
N LYS A 89 -12.07 -11.67 3.36
CA LYS A 89 -13.47 -11.21 3.53
C LYS A 89 -13.64 -10.03 4.50
N ASN A 90 -12.70 -9.86 5.43
CA ASN A 90 -12.67 -8.72 6.35
C ASN A 90 -11.94 -7.48 5.79
N ALA A 91 -11.51 -7.52 4.53
CA ALA A 91 -11.08 -6.32 3.83
C ALA A 91 -12.24 -5.38 3.53
N LYS A 92 -11.92 -4.10 3.39
CA LYS A 92 -12.91 -3.10 3.02
C LYS A 92 -13.55 -3.47 1.68
N SER A 93 -14.83 -3.15 1.53
CA SER A 93 -15.61 -3.48 0.33
C SER A 93 -15.15 -2.75 -0.93
N LYS A 94 -14.38 -1.67 -0.79
CA LYS A 94 -13.84 -0.90 -1.92
C LYS A 94 -12.32 -0.78 -1.84
N PRO A 95 -11.62 -0.90 -2.99
CA PRO A 95 -10.17 -0.83 -3.07
C PRO A 95 -9.59 0.48 -2.50
N ARG A 96 -10.27 1.61 -2.72
CA ARG A 96 -9.82 2.94 -2.26
C ARG A 96 -9.78 3.13 -0.74
N TYR A 97 -10.42 2.25 0.02
CA TYR A 97 -10.52 2.35 1.48
C TYR A 97 -9.70 1.28 2.21
N GLU A 98 -9.13 0.32 1.48
CA GLU A 98 -8.37 -0.78 2.07
C GLU A 98 -6.88 -0.40 2.19
N PRO A 99 -6.33 -0.07 3.38
CA PRO A 99 -4.93 0.35 3.51
C PRO A 99 -3.92 -0.71 3.04
N ARG A 100 -4.32 -1.98 3.03
CA ARG A 100 -3.51 -3.08 2.50
C ARG A 100 -3.50 -3.15 0.96
N ASN A 101 -4.20 -2.24 0.28
CA ASN A 101 -4.20 -2.05 -1.18
C ASN A 101 -3.24 -0.93 -1.64
N GLY A 102 -2.37 -0.41 -0.77
CA GLY A 102 -1.46 0.64 -1.20
C GLY A 102 -0.20 0.80 -0.38
N PHE A 103 0.68 1.65 -0.88
CA PHE A 103 1.92 2.06 -0.24
C PHE A 103 2.35 3.45 -0.71
N ILE A 104 3.29 4.06 0.02
CA ILE A 104 3.84 5.37 -0.32
C ILE A 104 4.96 5.21 -1.35
N GLY A 105 4.78 5.86 -2.51
CA GLY A 105 5.80 6.00 -3.54
C GLY A 105 6.16 7.47 -3.76
N CYS A 106 7.32 7.75 -4.36
CA CYS A 106 7.65 9.08 -4.85
C CYS A 106 7.20 9.27 -6.30
N GLU A 107 7.23 10.52 -6.78
CA GLU A 107 6.96 10.92 -8.17
C GLU A 107 7.69 10.10 -9.24
N ASN A 108 8.84 9.50 -8.90
CA ASN A 108 9.63 8.69 -9.84
C ASN A 108 9.24 7.20 -9.82
N CYS A 109 8.85 6.68 -8.65
CA CYS A 109 8.56 5.27 -8.46
C CYS A 109 7.11 4.94 -8.81
N ARG A 110 6.16 5.80 -8.43
CA ARG A 110 4.73 5.61 -8.70
C ARG A 110 4.43 5.41 -10.18
N PRO A 111 4.75 6.35 -11.10
CA PRO A 111 4.41 6.17 -12.51
C PRO A 111 5.06 4.93 -13.11
N ARG A 112 6.24 4.53 -12.63
CA ARG A 112 6.90 3.31 -13.09
C ARG A 112 6.21 2.04 -12.60
N PHE A 113 5.61 2.07 -11.42
CA PHE A 113 4.79 0.98 -10.90
C PHE A 113 3.46 0.88 -11.66
N ASP A 114 2.80 2.03 -11.86
CA ASP A 114 1.52 2.13 -12.60
C ASP A 114 1.69 1.73 -14.07
N ASP A 115 2.84 2.09 -14.67
CA ASP A 115 3.22 1.67 -16.04
C ASP A 115 3.79 0.24 -16.11
N TYR A 116 3.75 -0.52 -15.02
CA TYR A 116 4.21 -1.91 -14.98
C TYR A 116 5.69 -2.09 -15.39
N HIS A 117 6.57 -1.10 -15.17
CA HIS A 117 7.99 -1.25 -15.47
C HIS A 117 8.68 -2.30 -14.57
N PHE A 118 8.10 -2.56 -13.42
CA PHE A 118 8.50 -3.58 -12.46
C PHE A 118 7.25 -4.05 -11.72
N PHE A 119 7.37 -5.18 -11.03
CA PHE A 119 6.41 -5.59 -10.02
C PHE A 119 7.14 -5.88 -8.71
N ILE A 120 6.37 -6.03 -7.63
CA ILE A 120 6.87 -6.41 -6.31
C ILE A 120 6.41 -7.84 -6.05
N ARG A 121 7.24 -8.65 -5.39
CA ARG A 121 6.89 -10.01 -4.99
C ARG A 121 7.25 -10.23 -3.53
N TYR A 122 6.41 -10.99 -2.83
CA TYR A 122 6.71 -11.47 -1.47
C TYR A 122 7.45 -12.81 -1.55
N HIS A 123 8.54 -12.94 -0.80
CA HIS A 123 9.29 -14.19 -0.65
C HIS A 123 9.16 -14.68 0.79
N LYS A 124 8.48 -15.81 0.96
CA LYS A 124 8.08 -16.35 2.26
C LYS A 124 9.27 -16.73 3.13
N GLU A 125 10.29 -17.34 2.53
CA GLU A 125 11.47 -17.88 3.21
C GLU A 125 12.37 -16.78 3.77
N SER A 126 12.49 -15.65 3.07
CA SER A 126 13.23 -14.49 3.56
C SER A 126 12.36 -13.49 4.30
N ASP A 127 11.04 -13.70 4.29
CA ASP A 127 10.02 -12.81 4.82
C ASP A 127 10.16 -11.36 4.35
N LYS A 128 10.27 -11.16 3.02
CA LYS A 128 10.57 -9.85 2.43
C LYS A 128 9.76 -9.61 1.16
N TYR A 129 9.33 -8.37 0.97
CA TYR A 129 8.90 -7.87 -0.33
C TYR A 129 10.12 -7.38 -1.11
N PHE A 130 10.25 -7.76 -2.38
CA PHE A 130 11.37 -7.35 -3.23
C PHE A 130 10.90 -6.93 -4.63
N LEU A 131 11.68 -6.07 -5.27
CA LEU A 131 11.36 -5.50 -6.58
C LEU A 131 11.94 -6.36 -7.70
N VAL A 132 11.13 -6.64 -8.74
CA VAL A 132 11.56 -7.31 -9.97
C VAL A 132 11.46 -6.34 -11.14
N ASN A 133 12.61 -5.87 -11.62
CA ASN A 133 12.74 -5.02 -12.81
C ASN A 133 12.35 -5.76 -14.11
N TRP A 134 11.06 -5.98 -14.34
CA TRP A 134 10.57 -6.73 -15.49
C TRP A 134 10.86 -6.05 -16.84
N SER A 135 10.76 -4.71 -16.90
CA SER A 135 11.05 -3.95 -18.13
C SER A 135 12.53 -3.86 -18.51
N GLN A 136 13.43 -4.39 -17.68
CA GLN A 136 14.88 -4.36 -17.87
C GLN A 136 15.48 -2.94 -18.01
N LYS A 137 14.77 -1.91 -17.54
CA LYS A 137 15.27 -0.52 -17.59
C LYS A 137 16.52 -0.35 -16.74
N LYS A 138 17.54 0.32 -17.29
CA LYS A 138 18.82 0.58 -16.59
C LYS A 138 18.62 1.29 -15.25
N SER A 139 17.70 2.25 -15.18
CA SER A 139 17.39 3.00 -13.95
C SER A 139 16.83 2.14 -12.81
N LEU A 140 16.31 0.95 -13.11
CA LEU A 140 15.76 0.01 -12.13
C LEU A 140 16.74 -1.14 -11.82
N LYS A 141 17.86 -1.24 -12.54
CA LYS A 141 18.85 -2.32 -12.37
C LYS A 141 19.35 -2.44 -10.92
N ARG A 142 19.61 -1.31 -10.26
CA ARG A 142 20.08 -1.29 -8.86
C ARG A 142 19.04 -1.74 -7.83
N LEU A 143 17.76 -1.75 -8.21
CA LEU A 143 16.63 -2.13 -7.35
C LEU A 143 16.20 -3.59 -7.56
N HIS A 144 16.57 -4.19 -8.70
CA HIS A 144 16.18 -5.55 -9.05
C HIS A 144 16.71 -6.55 -8.03
N GLY A 145 15.82 -7.41 -7.51
CA GLY A 145 16.16 -8.45 -6.54
C GLY A 145 16.47 -7.92 -5.14
N LYS A 146 16.28 -6.62 -4.86
CA LYS A 146 16.46 -6.05 -3.53
C LYS A 146 15.13 -5.90 -2.80
N ALA A 147 15.15 -6.18 -1.50
CA ALA A 147 14.00 -6.00 -0.63
C ALA A 147 13.70 -4.50 -0.41
N ILE A 148 12.40 -4.18 -0.37
CA ILE A 148 11.87 -2.83 -0.20
C ILE A 148 11.39 -2.63 1.24
N ALA A 149 11.08 -1.39 1.62
CA ALA A 149 10.64 -1.04 2.96
C ALA A 149 9.14 -1.30 3.16
N LEU A 150 8.72 -2.55 2.98
CA LEU A 150 7.40 -3.04 3.36
C LEU A 150 7.56 -4.13 4.41
N ASP A 151 7.02 -3.88 5.60
CA ASP A 151 7.03 -4.83 6.70
C ASP A 151 5.86 -5.81 6.56
N PRO A 152 6.11 -7.13 6.36
CA PRO A 152 5.06 -8.15 6.32
C PRO A 152 4.38 -8.39 7.68
N GLU A 153 5.00 -7.98 8.79
CA GLU A 153 4.44 -8.10 10.14
C GLU A 153 3.60 -6.87 10.54
N HIS A 154 3.52 -5.84 9.70
CA HIS A 154 2.67 -4.69 9.99
C HIS A 154 1.18 -5.06 9.86
N ARG A 155 0.34 -4.60 10.80
CA ARG A 155 -1.13 -4.85 10.78
C ARG A 155 -1.84 -4.41 9.50
N SER A 156 -1.25 -3.46 8.78
CA SER A 156 -1.70 -2.93 7.50
C SER A 156 -0.73 -3.24 6.36
N ALA A 157 0.06 -4.32 6.49
CA ALA A 157 0.93 -4.80 5.42
C ALA A 157 0.14 -5.01 4.12
N VAL A 158 0.74 -4.66 2.99
CA VAL A 158 0.12 -4.85 1.68
C VAL A 158 -0.19 -6.32 1.48
N LEU A 159 -1.37 -6.65 0.96
CA LEU A 159 -1.74 -8.05 0.71
C LEU A 159 -0.84 -8.61 -0.43
N PRO A 160 -0.07 -9.69 -0.19
CA PRO A 160 0.81 -10.20 -1.23
C PRO A 160 0.04 -10.76 -2.46
N SER A 161 -1.21 -11.17 -2.29
CA SER A 161 -2.10 -11.55 -3.41
C SER A 161 -2.36 -10.40 -4.40
N LEU A 162 -2.41 -9.15 -3.93
CA LEU A 162 -2.57 -7.99 -4.81
C LEU A 162 -1.33 -7.75 -5.67
N PHE A 163 -0.15 -7.99 -5.10
CA PHE A 163 1.10 -7.93 -5.87
C PHE A 163 1.19 -9.03 -6.92
N LEU A 164 0.63 -10.23 -6.68
CA LEU A 164 0.52 -11.26 -7.72
C LEU A 164 -0.36 -10.82 -8.89
N ALA A 165 -1.48 -10.13 -8.59
CA ALA A 165 -2.34 -9.58 -9.63
C ALA A 165 -1.62 -8.51 -10.46
N HIS A 166 -0.86 -7.62 -9.80
CA HIS A 166 -0.03 -6.62 -10.48
C HIS A 166 1.09 -7.26 -11.31
N GLU A 167 1.71 -8.33 -10.80
CA GLU A 167 2.70 -9.10 -11.53
C GLU A 167 2.15 -9.68 -12.84
N GLU A 168 0.98 -10.31 -12.83
CA GLU A 168 0.40 -10.86 -14.07
C GLU A 168 0.06 -9.77 -15.08
N ARG A 169 -0.42 -8.60 -14.63
CA ARG A 169 -0.62 -7.44 -15.52
C ARG A 169 0.70 -6.97 -16.13
N THR A 170 1.76 -6.95 -15.32
CA THR A 170 3.10 -6.58 -15.76
C THR A 170 3.63 -7.54 -16.82
N ARG A 171 3.51 -8.84 -16.58
CA ARG A 171 3.87 -9.89 -17.55
C ARG A 171 3.04 -9.78 -18.82
N GLY A 172 1.74 -9.53 -18.69
CA GLY A 172 0.82 -9.33 -19.81
C GLY A 172 1.15 -8.10 -20.67
N LYS A 173 1.70 -7.03 -20.09
CA LYS A 173 2.15 -5.84 -20.83
C LYS A 173 3.41 -6.10 -21.66
N TYR A 174 4.30 -6.97 -21.17
CA TYR A 174 5.60 -7.27 -21.78
C TYR A 174 5.69 -8.72 -22.27
N LEU A 175 4.84 -9.09 -23.23
CA LEU A 175 4.74 -10.47 -23.74
C LEU A 175 6.04 -11.02 -24.38
N THR A 176 6.96 -10.15 -24.78
CA THR A 176 8.24 -10.53 -25.39
C THR A 176 9.31 -10.90 -24.36
N ILE A 177 9.12 -10.52 -23.08
CA ILE A 177 10.07 -10.82 -22.01
C ILE A 177 9.70 -12.17 -21.40
N ARG A 178 10.67 -13.06 -21.33
CA ARG A 178 10.51 -14.38 -20.69
C ARG A 178 11.30 -14.42 -19.38
N ASP A 179 10.93 -15.35 -18.50
CA ASP A 179 11.58 -15.51 -17.19
C ASP A 179 13.09 -15.77 -17.29
N ASN A 180 13.54 -16.51 -18.31
CA ASN A 180 14.95 -16.78 -18.54
C ASN A 180 15.76 -15.56 -19.02
N ASN A 181 15.10 -14.47 -19.43
CA ASN A 181 15.76 -13.21 -19.74
C ASN A 181 16.04 -12.37 -18.49
N MET A 182 15.45 -12.72 -17.34
CA MET A 182 15.62 -11.96 -16.11
C MET A 182 16.94 -12.28 -15.43
N ALA A 183 17.59 -11.23 -14.91
CA ALA A 183 18.72 -11.41 -14.01
C ALA A 183 18.28 -12.28 -12.81
N PRO A 184 19.14 -13.20 -12.34
CA PRO A 184 18.81 -14.03 -11.19
C PRO A 184 18.68 -13.16 -9.94
N ILE A 185 17.73 -13.50 -9.08
CA ILE A 185 17.56 -12.85 -7.78
C ILE A 185 18.50 -13.54 -6.79
N PRO A 186 19.46 -12.82 -6.18
CA PRO A 186 20.40 -13.43 -5.25
C PRO A 186 19.70 -13.85 -3.96
N LEU A 187 20.12 -15.00 -3.40
CA LEU A 187 19.72 -15.43 -2.06
C LEU A 187 20.93 -15.42 -1.10
N PRO A 188 20.76 -14.93 0.14
CA PRO A 188 19.52 -14.38 0.70
C PRO A 188 19.17 -13.01 0.11
N ILE A 189 17.87 -12.70 0.02
CA ILE A 189 17.38 -11.41 -0.51
C ILE A 189 17.88 -10.28 0.40
N GLN A 190 18.71 -9.41 -0.17
CA GLN A 190 19.30 -8.27 0.52
C GLN A 190 18.35 -7.08 0.53
N TYR A 191 18.34 -6.32 1.63
CA TYR A 191 17.67 -5.02 1.67
C TYR A 191 18.31 -4.00 0.74
N GLN A 192 17.54 -3.01 0.35
CA GLN A 192 18.09 -1.87 -0.38
C GLN A 192 19.09 -1.07 0.45
N ASP A 193 20.04 -0.47 -0.26
CA ASP A 193 21.17 0.23 0.33
C ASP A 193 20.72 1.35 1.29
N TRP A 194 19.62 2.04 0.98
CA TRP A 194 19.08 3.09 1.85
C TRP A 194 18.47 2.55 3.15
N ILE A 195 17.87 1.36 3.13
CA ILE A 195 17.29 0.70 4.31
C ILE A 195 18.41 0.30 5.28
N VAL A 196 19.48 -0.28 4.73
CA VAL A 196 20.68 -0.67 5.49
C VAL A 196 21.40 0.56 6.03
N LYS A 197 21.62 1.56 5.18
CA LYS A 197 22.31 2.82 5.55
C LYS A 197 21.58 3.56 6.68
N ASP A 198 20.26 3.64 6.61
CA ASP A 198 19.45 4.34 7.62
C ASP A 198 19.17 3.48 8.87
N GLN A 199 19.68 2.24 8.90
CA GLN A 199 19.57 1.26 9.98
C GLN A 199 18.12 0.95 10.34
N LEU A 200 17.26 0.77 9.32
CA LEU A 200 15.84 0.49 9.53
C LEU A 200 15.56 -0.96 9.91
N VAL A 201 16.57 -1.82 9.81
CA VAL A 201 16.47 -3.24 10.11
C VAL A 201 17.47 -3.58 11.21
N ASP A 202 17.06 -4.44 12.12
CA ASP A 202 17.91 -4.96 13.18
C ASP A 202 18.85 -6.07 12.67
N GLU A 203 19.66 -6.62 13.57
CA GLU A 203 20.60 -7.72 13.27
C GLU A 203 19.88 -9.00 12.81
N ASN A 204 18.60 -9.17 13.18
CA ASN A 204 17.75 -10.28 12.75
C ASN A 204 17.10 -10.02 11.37
N GLY A 205 17.33 -8.84 10.79
CA GLY A 205 16.75 -8.43 9.52
C GLY A 205 15.26 -8.07 9.61
N ARG A 206 14.74 -7.75 10.79
CA ARG A 206 13.38 -7.26 11.03
C ARG A 206 13.34 -5.74 11.03
N PHE A 207 12.24 -5.15 10.58
CA PHE A 207 12.07 -3.70 10.66
C PHE A 207 11.98 -3.25 12.12
N GLN A 208 12.76 -2.24 12.47
CA GLN A 208 12.65 -1.61 13.78
C GLN A 208 11.36 -0.80 13.80
N GLN A 209 10.33 -1.33 14.49
CA GLN A 209 9.14 -0.56 14.78
C GLN A 209 9.53 0.56 15.74
N PHE A 210 9.49 1.80 15.25
CA PHE A 210 9.56 2.96 16.12
C PHE A 210 8.25 3.01 16.89
N VAL A 211 8.21 2.29 18.02
CA VAL A 211 7.30 2.66 19.09
C VAL A 211 7.74 4.06 19.48
N PRO A 212 6.90 5.10 19.30
CA PRO A 212 7.21 6.40 19.84
C PRO A 212 7.50 6.15 21.31
N GLN A 213 8.75 6.35 21.74
CA GLN A 213 9.04 6.32 23.16
C GLN A 213 8.15 7.41 23.72
N SER A 214 7.06 7.01 24.37
CA SER A 214 6.25 7.88 25.19
C SER A 214 7.26 8.65 26.01
N GLU A 215 7.37 9.97 25.76
CA GLU A 215 8.35 10.81 26.44
C GLU A 215 8.31 10.43 27.91
N PRO A 216 9.46 10.15 28.54
CA PRO A 216 9.48 9.80 29.96
C PRO A 216 8.72 10.91 30.65
N THR A 217 7.55 10.58 31.19
CA THR A 217 6.69 11.52 31.90
C THR A 217 7.57 12.08 33.00
N SER A 218 8.18 13.24 32.75
CA SER A 218 8.95 13.94 33.73
C SER A 218 7.96 14.16 34.84
N SER A 219 8.19 13.50 35.97
CA SER A 219 7.45 13.65 37.21
C SER A 219 7.64 15.09 37.69
N SER A 220 6.95 16.00 37.02
CA SER A 220 6.69 17.35 37.46
C SER A 220 5.84 17.20 38.70
N SER A 221 6.50 17.30 39.84
CA SER A 221 5.92 17.64 41.13
C SER A 221 5.12 18.93 40.94
N GLU A 222 3.83 18.78 40.67
CA GLU A 222 2.89 19.89 40.55
C GLU A 222 2.68 20.51 41.94
N PRO A 223 3.00 21.79 42.16
CA PRO A 223 2.66 22.47 43.39
C PRO A 223 1.14 22.64 43.43
N GLN A 224 0.49 22.12 44.47
CA GLN A 224 -0.94 22.27 44.71
C GLN A 224 -1.36 23.74 44.60
N ARG A 225 -2.13 24.07 43.54
CA ARG A 225 -2.76 25.38 43.40
C ARG A 225 -4.07 25.39 44.21
N PRO A 226 -4.35 26.44 45.01
CA PRO A 226 -5.56 26.48 45.84
C PRO A 226 -6.83 26.48 45.00
N GLN A 227 -7.76 25.57 45.32
CA GLN A 227 -9.08 25.52 44.70
C GLN A 227 -9.89 26.77 45.08
N LYS A 228 -10.01 27.72 44.15
CA LYS A 228 -11.00 28.80 44.22
C LYS A 228 -12.34 28.28 43.72
N LYS A 229 -13.28 28.08 44.65
CA LYS A 229 -14.71 27.83 44.40
C LYS A 229 -15.26 28.87 43.42
N ARG A 230 -15.53 28.47 42.17
CA ARG A 230 -16.33 29.28 41.23
C ARG A 230 -17.81 29.00 41.47
N LYS A 231 -18.49 30.07 41.89
CA LYS A 231 -19.93 30.19 42.07
C LYS A 231 -20.62 30.02 40.71
N ARG A 232 -21.57 29.09 40.62
CA ARG A 232 -22.47 28.93 39.47
C ARG A 232 -23.35 30.18 39.35
N SER A 233 -23.23 30.91 38.25
CA SER A 233 -24.26 31.86 37.80
C SER A 233 -25.02 31.24 36.64
N LYS A 234 -26.33 31.15 36.86
CA LYS A 234 -27.40 30.75 35.96
C LYS A 234 -27.78 31.96 35.08
N GLY A 235 -28.14 31.71 33.83
CA GLY A 235 -28.67 32.69 32.87
C GLY A 235 -28.55 32.05 31.47
N ASP A 236 -29.59 31.42 30.95
CA ASP A 236 -30.84 31.95 30.38
C ASP A 236 -30.65 32.56 28.98
N ASP A 237 -31.38 31.94 28.05
CA ASP A 237 -32.16 32.49 26.95
C ASP A 237 -31.52 33.26 25.79
N GLY A 238 -31.76 32.71 24.59
CA GLY A 238 -32.59 33.41 23.62
C GLY A 238 -31.96 33.82 22.28
N GLY A 239 -32.75 33.64 21.22
CA GLY A 239 -32.65 34.41 19.96
C GLY A 239 -32.13 33.62 18.76
N HIS A 240 -33.01 33.16 17.85
CA HIS A 240 -33.40 33.85 16.60
C HIS A 240 -32.19 34.16 15.70
N GLY A 241 -32.08 33.65 14.47
CA GLY A 241 -33.08 33.56 13.40
C GLY A 241 -32.53 34.36 12.22
N GLY A 242 -32.41 33.75 11.04
CA GLY A 242 -31.97 34.48 9.84
C GLY A 242 -31.71 33.58 8.63
N PRO A 243 -32.63 33.53 7.64
CA PRO A 243 -32.39 32.96 6.34
C PRO A 243 -31.99 34.08 5.34
N GLY A 244 -31.04 33.80 4.46
CA GLY A 244 -30.71 34.67 3.32
C GLY A 244 -29.23 34.56 2.96
N GLY A 245 -28.82 34.36 1.70
CA GLY A 245 -29.53 34.16 0.47
C GLY A 245 -28.56 33.59 -0.57
N SER A 246 -29.11 32.99 -1.62
CA SER A 246 -28.38 32.71 -2.86
C SER A 246 -28.44 33.96 -3.75
N PRO A 247 -27.34 34.30 -4.45
CA PRO A 247 -27.28 34.08 -5.90
C PRO A 247 -25.88 33.57 -6.29
N GLY A 248 -25.72 32.58 -7.17
CA GLY A 248 -25.98 32.64 -8.60
C GLY A 248 -24.71 32.10 -9.31
N PRO A 249 -24.83 31.39 -10.44
CA PRO A 249 -23.72 30.63 -11.02
C PRO A 249 -22.86 31.51 -11.94
N SER A 250 -21.56 31.55 -11.72
CA SER A 250 -20.59 32.07 -12.70
C SER A 250 -19.95 30.91 -13.45
N ASP A 251 -20.16 30.97 -14.76
CA ASP A 251 -19.93 29.98 -15.78
C ASP A 251 -18.44 29.89 -16.20
N ARG A 252 -18.08 28.70 -16.70
CA ARG A 252 -17.07 28.39 -17.74
C ARG A 252 -15.60 28.78 -17.56
N GLY A 253 -14.76 27.74 -17.49
CA GLY A 253 -13.34 27.86 -17.84
C GLY A 253 -12.46 26.60 -17.70
N GLY A 254 -13.02 25.39 -17.63
CA GLY A 254 -12.23 24.16 -17.48
C GLY A 254 -11.73 23.60 -18.81
N ARG A 255 -10.46 23.87 -19.16
CA ARG A 255 -9.72 23.08 -20.17
C ARG A 255 -9.46 21.69 -19.60
N GLY A 256 -10.31 20.73 -19.97
CA GLY A 256 -10.10 19.31 -19.68
C GLY A 256 -8.97 18.74 -20.52
N SER A 257 -7.83 18.46 -19.88
CA SER A 257 -6.85 17.52 -20.41
C SER A 257 -7.41 16.11 -20.24
N ALA A 258 -7.95 15.55 -21.32
CA ALA A 258 -8.40 14.17 -21.38
C ALA A 258 -7.20 13.22 -21.35
N SER A 259 -6.77 12.82 -20.16
CA SER A 259 -6.00 11.59 -19.96
C SER A 259 -6.96 10.41 -20.16
N GLY A 260 -7.07 9.96 -21.41
CA GLY A 260 -7.81 8.76 -21.76
C GLY A 260 -7.26 7.54 -21.01
N VAL A 261 -7.94 7.15 -19.94
CA VAL A 261 -7.71 5.88 -19.25
C VAL A 261 -8.16 4.77 -20.20
N LYS A 262 -7.21 4.18 -20.93
CA LYS A 262 -7.45 2.97 -21.70
C LYS A 262 -7.80 1.87 -20.72
N GLN A 263 -9.08 1.49 -20.66
CA GLN A 263 -9.51 0.27 -19.99
C GLN A 263 -8.70 -0.91 -20.55
N SER A 264 -7.93 -1.54 -19.68
CA SER A 264 -7.08 -2.68 -20.00
C SER A 264 -7.94 -3.87 -20.46
N LYS A 265 -7.66 -4.41 -21.65
CA LYS A 265 -8.30 -5.63 -22.21
C LYS A 265 -8.18 -6.87 -21.29
N PHE A 266 -7.39 -6.80 -20.23
CA PHE A 266 -7.18 -7.90 -19.28
C PHE A 266 -8.42 -8.26 -18.45
N GLY A 267 -9.32 -7.30 -18.20
CA GLY A 267 -10.56 -7.54 -17.44
C GLY A 267 -11.50 -8.57 -18.08
N ARG A 268 -11.47 -8.75 -19.41
CA ARG A 268 -12.29 -9.75 -20.10
C ARG A 268 -11.75 -11.18 -19.98
N ALA A 269 -10.43 -11.36 -20.04
CA ALA A 269 -9.81 -12.70 -20.00
C ALA A 269 -10.01 -13.42 -18.65
N LEU A 270 -10.10 -12.69 -17.53
CA LEU A 270 -10.46 -13.26 -16.23
C LEU A 270 -11.96 -13.61 -16.14
N LYS A 271 -12.85 -12.75 -16.68
CA LYS A 271 -14.29 -13.02 -16.70
C LYS A 271 -14.64 -14.26 -17.55
N ASP A 272 -13.96 -14.46 -18.68
CA ASP A 272 -14.24 -15.60 -19.57
C ASP A 272 -13.77 -16.95 -19.00
N ARG A 273 -12.72 -16.97 -18.18
CA ARG A 273 -12.27 -18.20 -17.48
C ARG A 273 -13.17 -18.61 -16.32
N ALA A 274 -13.91 -17.69 -15.71
CA ALA A 274 -14.86 -17.99 -14.64
C ALA A 274 -16.16 -18.63 -15.16
N ARG A 275 -16.49 -18.46 -16.46
CA ARG A 275 -17.75 -18.90 -17.06
C ARG A 275 -17.70 -20.28 -17.72
N ILE A 276 -16.51 -20.82 -18.01
CA ILE A 276 -16.32 -22.11 -18.72
C ILE A 276 -16.28 -23.32 -17.74
N GLY A 277 -16.55 -23.11 -16.45
CA GLY A 277 -16.53 -24.16 -15.43
C GLY A 277 -17.75 -24.15 -14.50
N ALA A 278 -18.93 -23.92 -15.07
CA ALA A 278 -20.23 -24.14 -14.43
C ALA A 278 -21.03 -25.13 -15.28
#